data_AF-A0A497GG54-F1
#
_entry.id   AF-A0A497GG54-F1
#
_cell.length_a   1.000
_cell.length_b   1.000
_cell.length_c   1.000
_cell.angle_alpha   90.00
_cell.angle_beta   90.00
_cell.angle_gamma   90.00
#
_symmetry.space_group_name_H-M   'P 1'
#
loop_
_entity.id
_entity.type
_entity.pdbx_description
1 polymer ?
#
loop_
_entity_poly.entity_id
_entity_poly.type
_entity_poly.pdbx_seq_one_letter_code
_entity_poly.pdbx_strand_id
1 'polypeptide(L)'
;MPIEEQEQKIKAMGLFPSELQLEPANVRELSLNNKFQRTLPLLSAWTGNKQVLLRATTGGLLKVTSYSAVFDKYEVNPTSGTPGYIEISGSSVNTETFSEVMSKIDVMVNKYAIYIEISADGTTFGDKIMLEAGDVFSEYVSCKAIRLSNVVTDGTQNGKYQVIGYK
;
A
#
# COMPACT_ATOMS: atom_id res chain seq x y z
N MET A 1 35.90 32.01 -39.88
CA MET A 1 35.59 30.69 -40.47
C MET A 1 34.21 30.29 -40.00
N PRO A 2 33.30 29.83 -40.86
CA PRO A 2 32.08 29.18 -40.41
C PRO A 2 32.49 27.92 -39.62
N ILE A 3 31.98 27.78 -38.40
CA ILE A 3 32.21 26.60 -37.55
C ILE A 3 31.14 25.59 -37.95
N GLU A 4 31.54 24.40 -38.40
CA GLU A 4 30.59 23.32 -38.70
C GLU A 4 29.84 22.92 -37.42
N GLU A 5 28.51 22.90 -37.47
CA GLU A 5 27.68 22.48 -36.34
C GLU A 5 27.80 20.96 -36.17
N GLN A 6 28.36 20.52 -35.04
CA GLN A 6 28.41 19.11 -34.68
C GLN A 6 27.17 18.73 -33.87
N GLU A 7 26.50 17.65 -34.27
CA GLU A 7 25.33 17.09 -33.60
C GLU A 7 25.72 15.93 -32.68
N GLN A 8 25.19 15.92 -31.47
CA GLN A 8 25.33 14.83 -30.51
C GLN A 8 24.01 14.05 -30.37
N LYS A 9 24.06 12.73 -30.54
CA LYS A 9 22.91 11.84 -30.33
C LYS A 9 22.57 11.73 -28.84
N ILE A 10 21.30 11.85 -28.49
CA ILE A 10 20.84 11.69 -27.10
C ILE A 10 20.93 10.21 -26.70
N LYS A 11 21.73 9.89 -25.67
CA LYS A 11 21.76 8.54 -25.08
C LYS A 11 20.53 8.34 -24.20
N ALA A 12 19.56 7.59 -24.69
CA ALA A 12 18.38 7.19 -23.92
C ALA A 12 18.68 5.86 -23.17
N MET A 13 18.58 5.84 -21.84
CA MET A 13 18.71 4.61 -21.04
C MET A 13 17.32 4.19 -20.50
N GLY A 14 16.81 3.04 -20.93
CA GLY A 14 15.50 2.50 -20.50
C GLY A 14 14.91 1.43 -21.43
N LEU A 15 13.81 0.79 -21.01
CA LEU A 15 12.96 -0.07 -21.85
C LEU A 15 12.00 0.83 -22.63
N PHE A 16 12.22 0.97 -23.94
CA PHE A 16 11.35 1.76 -24.83
C PHE A 16 10.42 0.82 -25.60
N PRO A 17 9.10 0.83 -25.33
CA PRO A 17 8.13 0.14 -26.17
C PRO A 17 8.25 0.66 -27.62
N SER A 18 8.07 -0.21 -28.62
CA SER A 18 8.19 0.15 -30.05
C SER A 18 7.20 1.23 -30.53
N GLU A 19 6.25 1.58 -29.68
CA GLU A 19 5.21 2.58 -29.91
C GLU A 19 5.65 4.01 -29.57
N LEU A 20 6.80 4.18 -28.91
CA LEU A 20 7.26 5.48 -28.42
C LEU A 20 8.22 6.14 -29.41
N GLN A 21 7.73 7.12 -30.18
CA GLN A 21 8.58 8.01 -30.97
C GLN A 21 9.08 9.17 -30.09
N LEU A 22 10.40 9.26 -29.90
CA LEU A 22 11.04 10.31 -29.12
C LEU A 22 11.61 11.38 -30.06
N GLU A 23 11.14 12.62 -29.91
CA GLU A 23 11.67 13.80 -30.58
C GLU A 23 12.16 14.83 -29.54
N PRO A 24 13.32 15.48 -29.72
CA PRO A 24 14.31 15.33 -30.80
C PRO A 24 15.33 14.21 -30.53
N ALA A 25 15.92 13.61 -31.58
CA ALA A 25 16.92 12.55 -31.46
C ALA A 25 18.37 13.05 -31.25
N ASN A 26 18.65 14.29 -31.67
CA ASN A 26 19.96 14.92 -31.64
C ASN A 26 19.88 16.28 -30.93
N VAL A 27 20.98 16.69 -30.30
CA VAL A 27 21.18 18.04 -29.75
C VAL A 27 22.49 18.63 -30.26
N ARG A 28 22.57 19.95 -30.36
CA ARG A 28 23.80 20.65 -30.77
C ARG A 28 24.87 20.49 -29.69
N GLU A 29 26.05 20.03 -30.10
CA GLU A 29 27.20 19.87 -29.22
C GLU A 29 27.61 21.25 -28.66
N LEU A 30 27.68 21.37 -27.32
CA LEU A 30 28.14 22.56 -26.57
C LEU A 30 27.21 23.78 -26.50
N SER A 31 25.88 23.60 -26.48
CA SER A 31 24.95 24.69 -26.11
C SER A 31 24.85 24.86 -24.58
N LEU A 32 25.32 26.00 -24.06
CA LEU A 32 25.34 26.37 -22.63
C LEU A 32 23.96 26.68 -22.01
N ASN A 33 22.86 26.42 -22.72
CA ASN A 33 21.50 26.72 -22.27
C ASN A 33 20.62 25.48 -22.29
N ASN A 34 21.05 24.43 -21.58
CA ASN A 34 20.23 23.26 -21.28
C ASN A 34 19.19 23.59 -20.20
N LYS A 35 18.15 24.33 -20.58
CA LYS A 35 16.94 24.45 -19.75
C LYS A 35 16.12 23.17 -19.95
N PHE A 36 16.50 22.10 -19.25
CA PHE A 36 15.70 20.88 -19.19
C PHE A 36 14.41 21.16 -18.41
N GLN A 37 13.38 21.62 -19.09
CA GLN A 37 12.03 21.58 -18.56
C GLN A 37 11.54 20.15 -18.74
N ARG A 38 11.79 19.28 -17.75
CA ARG A 38 11.08 18.00 -17.62
C ARG A 38 9.61 18.30 -17.31
N THR A 39 8.84 18.63 -18.33
CA THR A 39 7.40 18.35 -18.29
C THR A 39 7.33 16.84 -18.14
N LEU A 40 6.81 16.30 -17.04
CA LEU A 40 6.56 14.87 -16.87
C LEU A 40 5.50 14.47 -17.90
N PRO A 41 5.84 14.05 -19.14
CA PRO A 41 4.86 13.96 -20.22
C PRO A 41 4.11 12.63 -20.18
N LEU A 42 4.59 11.70 -19.35
CA LEU A 42 4.15 10.32 -19.30
C LEU A 42 3.97 9.95 -17.83
N LEU A 43 2.84 10.36 -17.25
CA LEU A 43 2.36 9.70 -16.05
C LEU A 43 1.95 8.28 -16.46
N SER A 44 2.48 7.29 -15.77
CA SER A 44 2.08 5.90 -15.93
C SER A 44 1.46 5.43 -14.62
N ALA A 45 0.36 4.69 -14.72
CA ALA A 45 -0.32 4.08 -13.59
C ALA A 45 -0.20 2.57 -13.64
N TRP A 46 -0.21 1.93 -12.48
CA TRP A 46 -0.22 0.47 -12.37
C TRP A 46 -1.64 -0.01 -12.11
N THR A 47 -2.11 -0.97 -12.92
CA THR A 47 -3.47 -1.55 -12.80
C THR A 47 -3.51 -2.82 -11.95
N GLY A 48 -2.41 -3.18 -11.28
CA GLY A 48 -2.22 -4.47 -10.63
C GLY A 48 -1.61 -5.51 -11.58
N ASN A 49 -2.06 -5.56 -12.83
CA ASN A 49 -1.61 -6.54 -13.83
C ASN A 49 -0.68 -5.96 -14.92
N LYS A 50 -0.81 -4.67 -15.22
CA LYS A 50 0.03 -3.98 -16.23
C LYS A 50 0.17 -2.49 -15.96
N GLN A 51 1.24 -1.91 -16.48
CA GLN A 51 1.44 -0.48 -16.54
C GLN A 51 0.63 0.13 -17.68
N VAL A 52 -0.06 1.23 -17.42
CA VAL A 52 -0.85 1.98 -18.41
C VAL A 52 -0.41 3.44 -18.45
N LEU A 53 -0.35 4.03 -19.64
CA LEU A 53 -0.06 5.46 -19.79
C LEU A 53 -1.33 6.27 -19.50
N LEU A 54 -1.21 7.28 -18.64
CA LEU A 54 -2.28 8.20 -18.31
C LEU A 54 -2.30 9.33 -19.33
N ARG A 55 -3.41 9.47 -20.05
CA ARG A 55 -3.65 10.54 -21.02
C ARG A 55 -4.62 11.56 -20.41
N ALA A 56 -4.25 12.84 -20.42
CA ALA A 56 -5.18 13.91 -20.07
C ALA A 56 -6.27 14.07 -21.15
N THR A 57 -7.46 14.46 -20.75
CA THR A 57 -8.52 14.83 -21.71
C THR A 57 -8.13 16.06 -22.53
N THR A 58 -8.84 16.33 -23.63
CA THR A 58 -8.59 17.50 -24.51
C THR A 58 -8.63 18.85 -23.77
N GLY A 59 -9.25 18.91 -22.58
CA GLY A 59 -9.26 20.08 -21.70
C GLY A 59 -8.18 20.10 -20.62
N GLY A 60 -7.18 19.20 -20.67
CA GLY A 60 -6.09 19.12 -19.68
C GLY A 60 -6.48 18.47 -18.35
N LEU A 61 -7.68 17.88 -18.23
CA LEU A 61 -8.14 17.23 -17.00
C LEU A 61 -7.84 15.73 -17.04
N LEU A 62 -7.19 15.22 -15.99
CA LEU A 62 -7.07 13.79 -15.71
C LEU A 62 -8.28 13.37 -14.86
N LYS A 63 -9.15 12.53 -15.40
CA LYS A 63 -10.30 11.98 -14.64
C LYS A 63 -9.85 10.69 -13.97
N VAL A 64 -9.63 10.74 -12.66
CA VAL A 64 -9.37 9.57 -11.83
C VAL A 64 -10.68 9.16 -11.18
N THR A 65 -11.15 7.94 -11.45
CA THR A 65 -12.25 7.34 -10.71
C THR A 65 -11.67 6.43 -9.64
N SER A 66 -11.95 6.69 -8.37
CA SER A 66 -11.63 5.77 -7.29
C SER A 66 -12.46 4.50 -7.47
N TYR A 67 -11.81 3.38 -7.79
CA TYR A 67 -12.44 2.07 -7.67
C TYR A 67 -12.43 1.71 -6.19
N SER A 68 -13.57 1.87 -5.52
CA SER A 68 -13.73 1.36 -4.16
C SER A 68 -13.83 -0.16 -4.23
N ALA A 69 -12.99 -0.87 -3.48
CA ALA A 69 -13.19 -2.30 -3.29
C ALA A 69 -14.58 -2.53 -2.70
N VAL A 70 -15.42 -3.29 -3.40
CA VAL A 70 -16.71 -3.75 -2.87
C VAL A 70 -16.41 -5.06 -2.15
N PHE A 71 -16.68 -5.09 -0.86
CA PHE A 71 -16.58 -6.30 -0.04
C PHE A 71 -17.99 -6.86 0.13
N ASP A 72 -18.13 -8.15 -0.14
CA ASP A 72 -19.40 -8.86 -0.08
C ASP A 72 -19.64 -9.45 1.32
N LYS A 73 -18.58 -9.61 2.12
CA LYS A 73 -18.67 -10.16 3.48
C LYS A 73 -17.77 -9.40 4.44
N TYR A 74 -18.16 -9.42 5.72
CA TYR A 74 -17.29 -8.99 6.81
C TYR A 74 -17.48 -9.87 8.05
N GLU A 75 -16.43 -9.98 8.85
CA GLU A 75 -16.43 -10.70 10.12
C GLU A 75 -15.85 -9.81 11.21
N VAL A 76 -16.46 -9.80 12.40
CA VAL A 76 -16.00 -9.03 13.56
C VAL A 76 -15.63 -10.00 14.67
N ASN A 77 -14.40 -9.90 15.18
CA ASN A 77 -13.84 -10.77 16.22
C ASN A 77 -14.20 -12.24 15.98
N PRO A 78 -13.78 -12.84 14.85
CA PRO A 78 -14.32 -14.08 14.31
C PRO A 78 -14.23 -15.29 15.25
N THR A 79 -13.29 -15.32 16.21
CA THR A 79 -13.20 -16.39 17.21
C THR A 79 -14.25 -16.23 18.31
N SER A 80 -14.48 -15.00 18.78
CA SER A 80 -15.43 -14.74 19.87
C SER A 80 -16.86 -14.48 19.41
N GLY A 81 -17.05 -14.04 18.15
CA GLY A 81 -18.32 -13.61 17.58
C GLY A 81 -18.97 -12.42 18.32
N THR A 82 -18.26 -11.77 19.24
CA THR A 82 -18.83 -10.73 20.11
C THR A 82 -18.48 -9.35 19.56
N PRO A 83 -19.48 -8.48 19.31
CA PRO A 83 -19.22 -7.12 18.85
C PRO A 83 -18.54 -6.28 19.94
N GLY A 84 -17.57 -5.45 19.54
CA GLY A 84 -16.88 -4.50 20.43
C GLY A 84 -15.44 -4.90 20.78
N TYR A 85 -14.92 -4.27 21.83
CA TYR A 85 -13.53 -4.43 22.25
C TYR A 85 -13.33 -5.62 23.21
N ILE A 86 -12.37 -6.48 22.90
CA ILE A 86 -11.94 -7.64 23.71
C ILE A 86 -10.67 -7.28 24.47
N GLU A 87 -10.61 -7.57 25.76
CA GLU A 87 -9.41 -7.33 26.58
C GLU A 87 -8.43 -8.52 26.48
N ILE A 88 -7.14 -8.21 26.39
CA ILE A 88 -6.06 -9.20 26.47
C ILE A 88 -5.56 -9.24 27.91
N SER A 89 -5.64 -10.38 28.58
CA SER A 89 -5.29 -10.51 29.99
C SER A 89 -3.81 -10.86 30.18
N GLY A 90 -3.01 -9.98 30.80
CA GLY A 90 -1.64 -10.26 31.20
C GLY A 90 -0.76 -10.76 30.05
N SER A 91 -0.19 -11.95 30.20
CA SER A 91 0.67 -12.60 29.19
C SER A 91 -0.09 -13.45 28.16
N SER A 92 -1.43 -13.41 28.14
CA SER A 92 -2.21 -14.15 27.15
C SER A 92 -1.96 -13.67 25.73
N VAL A 93 -2.08 -14.61 24.79
CA VAL A 93 -2.05 -14.36 23.35
C VAL A 93 -3.40 -14.80 22.80
N ASN A 94 -4.18 -13.84 22.32
CA ASN A 94 -5.46 -14.12 21.69
C ASN A 94 -5.24 -14.33 20.19
N THR A 95 -5.97 -15.28 19.60
CA THR A 95 -5.93 -15.52 18.15
C THR A 95 -7.33 -15.40 17.57
N GLU A 96 -7.49 -14.45 16.66
CA GLU A 96 -8.71 -14.25 15.87
C GLU A 96 -8.53 -14.95 14.53
N THR A 97 -9.33 -15.99 14.25
CA THR A 97 -9.24 -16.76 12.99
C THR A 97 -10.50 -16.57 12.17
N PHE A 98 -10.36 -15.97 11.00
CA PHE A 98 -11.45 -15.72 10.07
C PHE A 98 -11.96 -17.00 9.40
N SER A 99 -13.21 -17.03 8.96
CA SER A 99 -13.78 -18.19 8.24
C SER A 99 -13.14 -18.39 6.85
N GLU A 100 -12.71 -17.31 6.21
CA GLU A 100 -12.05 -17.28 4.90
C GLU A 100 -10.79 -16.37 4.94
N VAL A 101 -9.98 -16.36 3.88
CA VAL A 101 -8.86 -15.41 3.77
C VAL A 101 -9.41 -14.05 3.36
N MET A 102 -9.36 -13.09 4.29
CA MET A 102 -9.84 -11.72 4.12
C MET A 102 -8.93 -10.92 3.21
N SER A 103 -9.51 -9.94 2.50
CA SER A 103 -8.84 -9.06 1.53
C SER A 103 -8.47 -7.70 2.11
N LYS A 104 -9.13 -7.31 3.22
CA LYS A 104 -8.79 -6.14 4.03
C LYS A 104 -9.03 -6.48 5.49
N ILE A 105 -8.22 -5.93 6.38
CA ILE A 105 -8.45 -6.00 7.83
C ILE A 105 -8.41 -4.61 8.45
N ASP A 106 -9.25 -4.40 9.45
CA ASP A 106 -9.19 -3.29 10.39
C ASP A 106 -8.93 -3.85 11.79
N VAL A 107 -7.89 -3.37 12.46
CA VAL A 107 -7.61 -3.66 13.86
C VAL A 107 -7.64 -2.35 14.64
N MET A 108 -8.55 -2.26 15.60
CA MET A 108 -8.73 -1.08 16.44
C MET A 108 -8.23 -1.39 17.83
N VAL A 109 -7.41 -0.50 18.39
CA VAL A 109 -6.81 -0.69 19.71
C VAL A 109 -7.34 0.36 20.68
N ASN A 110 -7.59 -0.06 21.91
CA ASN A 110 -8.09 0.81 22.97
C ASN A 110 -7.37 0.50 24.30
N LYS A 111 -7.37 1.47 25.20
CA LYS A 111 -6.82 1.43 26.57
C LYS A 111 -5.29 1.38 26.66
N TYR A 112 -4.63 0.36 26.11
CA TYR A 112 -3.16 0.21 26.13
C TYR A 112 -2.64 -0.39 24.82
N ALA A 113 -1.35 -0.19 24.56
CA ALA A 113 -0.68 -0.70 23.38
C ALA A 113 -0.66 -2.23 23.32
N ILE A 114 -0.76 -2.78 22.11
CA ILE A 114 -0.72 -4.21 21.84
C ILE A 114 0.23 -4.51 20.68
N TYR A 115 0.71 -5.75 20.61
CA TYR A 115 1.32 -6.30 19.40
C TYR A 115 0.29 -7.08 18.59
N ILE A 116 0.34 -6.89 17.28
CA ILE A 116 -0.37 -7.73 16.30
C ILE A 116 0.63 -8.52 15.46
N GLU A 117 0.27 -9.74 15.11
CA GLU A 117 0.99 -10.57 14.13
C GLU A 117 -0.04 -11.10 13.12
N ILE A 118 0.19 -10.86 11.84
CA ILE A 118 -0.74 -11.19 10.76
C ILE A 118 -0.31 -12.50 10.10
N SER A 119 -1.28 -13.36 9.81
CA SER A 119 -1.08 -14.63 9.10
C SER A 119 -1.97 -14.73 7.88
N ALA A 120 -1.40 -15.13 6.73
CA ALA A 120 -2.14 -15.35 5.49
C ALA A 120 -2.72 -16.78 5.39
N ASP A 121 -2.15 -17.75 6.10
CA ASP A 121 -2.52 -19.17 6.07
C ASP A 121 -3.17 -19.67 7.38
N GLY A 122 -3.18 -18.84 8.44
CA GLY A 122 -3.67 -19.17 9.78
C GLY A 122 -2.68 -19.93 10.66
N THR A 123 -1.47 -20.20 10.16
CA THR A 123 -0.47 -21.08 10.82
C THR A 123 0.88 -20.39 11.00
N THR A 124 1.37 -19.73 9.95
CA THR A 124 2.60 -18.95 9.96
C THR A 124 2.28 -17.47 10.20
N PHE A 125 2.93 -16.88 11.20
CA PHE A 125 2.70 -15.50 11.61
C PHE A 125 3.92 -14.65 11.24
N GLY A 126 3.65 -13.45 10.73
CA GLY A 126 4.68 -12.46 10.43
C GLY A 126 5.24 -11.80 11.69
N ASP A 127 6.04 -10.76 11.48
CA ASP A 127 6.64 -10.00 12.58
C ASP A 127 5.59 -9.25 13.42
N LYS A 128 5.96 -8.99 14.68
CA LYS A 128 5.13 -8.20 15.60
C LYS A 128 5.11 -6.74 15.18
N ILE A 129 3.91 -6.20 15.00
CA ILE A 129 3.66 -4.79 14.78
C ILE A 129 3.04 -4.22 16.06
N MET A 130 3.64 -3.17 16.61
CA MET A 130 3.10 -2.48 17.78
C MET A 130 2.04 -1.47 17.34
N LEU A 131 0.90 -1.48 18.02
CA LEU A 131 -0.18 -0.52 17.86
C LEU A 131 -0.44 0.15 19.21
N GLU A 132 -0.47 1.48 19.24
CA GLU A 132 -0.73 2.26 20.45
C GLU A 132 -2.23 2.33 20.75
N ALA A 133 -2.58 2.73 21.97
CA ALA A 133 -3.98 2.93 22.34
C ALA A 133 -4.60 4.06 21.50
N GLY A 134 -5.70 3.76 20.81
CA GLY A 134 -6.37 4.68 19.89
C GLY A 134 -5.99 4.50 18.42
N ASP A 135 -4.98 3.68 18.12
CA ASP A 135 -4.61 3.38 16.75
C ASP A 135 -5.66 2.52 16.03
N VAL A 136 -5.77 2.77 14.73
CA VAL A 136 -6.53 1.95 13.79
C VAL A 136 -5.59 1.50 12.68
N PHE A 137 -5.27 0.21 12.68
CA PHE A 137 -4.55 -0.43 11.60
C PHE A 137 -5.56 -0.86 10.53
N SER A 138 -5.53 -0.25 9.35
CA SER A 138 -6.48 -0.52 8.26
C SER A 138 -5.71 -0.78 6.97
N GLU A 139 -5.55 -2.04 6.60
CA GLU A 139 -4.67 -2.44 5.50
C GLU A 139 -5.32 -3.46 4.56
N TYR A 140 -5.00 -3.33 3.27
CA TYR A 140 -5.36 -4.29 2.24
C TYR A 140 -4.31 -5.41 2.21
N VAL A 141 -4.55 -6.46 3.00
CA VAL A 141 -3.66 -7.60 3.14
C VAL A 141 -4.45 -8.90 3.19
N SER A 142 -3.91 -9.93 2.55
CA SER A 142 -4.43 -11.30 2.66
C SER A 142 -4.25 -11.81 4.09
N CYS A 143 -5.35 -11.95 4.84
CA CYS A 143 -5.31 -12.34 6.25
C CYS A 143 -6.31 -13.44 6.57
N LYS A 144 -5.82 -14.54 7.14
CA LYS A 144 -6.61 -15.66 7.65
C LYS A 144 -6.71 -15.67 9.18
N ALA A 145 -5.66 -15.25 9.87
CA ALA A 145 -5.66 -15.12 11.31
C ALA A 145 -4.80 -13.95 11.79
N ILE A 146 -5.12 -13.44 12.98
CA ILE A 146 -4.35 -12.40 13.68
C ILE A 146 -4.08 -12.87 15.10
N ARG A 147 -2.83 -12.79 15.54
CA ARG A 147 -2.46 -12.94 16.95
C ARG A 147 -2.34 -11.57 17.60
N LEU A 148 -2.85 -11.46 18.81
CA LEU A 148 -2.85 -10.23 19.59
C LEU A 148 -2.28 -10.52 20.97
N SER A 149 -1.32 -9.71 21.41
CA SER A 149 -0.67 -9.84 22.72
C SER A 149 -0.39 -8.47 23.33
N ASN A 150 -0.37 -8.38 24.66
CA ASN A 150 0.00 -7.14 25.33
C ASN A 150 1.49 -6.82 25.13
N VAL A 151 1.81 -5.52 25.05
CA VAL A 151 3.21 -5.07 25.11
C VAL A 151 3.80 -5.31 26.50
N VAL A 152 3.02 -5.01 27.54
CA VAL A 152 3.39 -5.20 28.95
C VAL A 152 2.62 -6.41 29.50
N THR A 153 3.34 -7.45 29.91
CA THR A 153 2.73 -8.76 30.23
C THR A 153 2.44 -8.99 31.72
N ASP A 154 2.75 -8.03 32.59
CA ASP A 154 2.59 -8.15 34.05
C ASP A 154 1.13 -8.00 34.54
N GLY A 155 0.19 -7.75 33.63
CA GLY A 155 -1.24 -7.60 33.93
C GLY A 155 -1.66 -6.19 34.32
N THR A 156 -0.73 -5.23 34.39
CA THR A 156 -1.04 -3.83 34.76
C THR A 156 -1.57 -3.01 33.59
N GLN A 157 -1.20 -3.38 32.36
CA GLN A 157 -1.54 -2.64 31.13
C GLN A 157 -2.17 -3.56 30.08
N ASN A 158 -3.34 -4.10 30.42
CA ASN A 158 -4.11 -4.95 29.51
C ASN A 158 -4.78 -4.12 28.41
N GLY A 159 -4.29 -4.26 27.19
CA GLY A 159 -4.85 -3.65 26.00
C GLY A 159 -6.19 -4.26 25.61
N LYS A 160 -6.94 -3.50 24.82
CA LYS A 160 -8.20 -3.93 24.24
C LYS A 160 -8.15 -3.82 22.73
N TYR A 161 -8.75 -4.77 22.03
CA TYR A 161 -8.75 -4.80 20.57
C TYR A 161 -10.12 -5.09 20.00
N GLN A 162 -10.34 -4.68 18.76
CA GLN A 162 -11.40 -5.16 17.90
C GLN A 162 -10.80 -5.46 16.54
N VAL A 163 -11.11 -6.63 15.99
CA VAL A 163 -10.65 -7.07 14.66
C VAL A 163 -11.86 -7.17 13.74
N ILE A 164 -11.73 -6.60 12.55
CA ILE A 164 -12.72 -6.68 11.48
C ILE A 164 -12.01 -7.13 10.21
N GLY A 165 -12.52 -8.17 9.56
CA GLY A 165 -12.04 -8.64 8.26
C GLY A 165 -13.10 -8.40 7.19
N TYR A 166 -12.68 -8.02 5.99
CA TYR A 166 -13.55 -7.81 4.84
C TYR A 166 -13.10 -8.68 3.67
N LYS A 167 -14.07 -9.26 2.96
CA LYS A 167 -13.85 -10.09 1.78
C LYS A 167 -14.65 -9.61 0.60
#